data_AF-A0A2H9VL88-F1
#
_entry.id   AF-A0A2H9VL88-F1
#
_cell.length_a   1.000
_cell.length_b   1.000
_cell.length_c   1.000
_cell.angle_alpha   90.00
_cell.angle_beta   90.00
_cell.angle_gamma   90.00
#
_symmetry.space_group_name_H-M   'P 1'
#
loop_
_entity.id
_entity.type
_entity.pdbx_description
1 polymer ?
#
loop_
_entity_poly.entity_id
_entity_poly.type
_entity_poly.pdbx_seq_one_letter_code
_entity_poly.pdbx_strand_id
1 'polypeptide(L)'
;MIGLQLLDALLTFAHLLIVGFNLLGWMWYKTRKAHFVIVMITAACWFILGIWYGIGYCPVTDWQWQIKERLGEHNLPNSFIKYWADRITNSNVNTQLIDILTGGCFAAAFILTIYLNFIKPKRSGNAEIT
;
A
#
# COMPACT_ATOMS: atom_id res chain seq x y z
N MET A 1 21.34 8.90 -16.63
CA MET A 1 21.40 8.71 -15.15
C MET A 1 20.32 9.49 -14.40
N ILE A 2 20.05 10.77 -14.74
CA ILE A 2 18.98 11.59 -14.11
C ILE A 2 17.56 10.98 -14.25
N GLY A 3 17.23 10.39 -15.40
CA GLY A 3 15.89 9.82 -15.65
C GLY A 3 15.52 8.65 -14.73
N LEU A 4 16.48 7.79 -14.38
CA LEU A 4 16.26 6.64 -13.49
C LEU A 4 16.03 7.08 -12.04
N GLN A 5 16.76 8.11 -11.58
CA GLN A 5 16.60 8.69 -10.25
C GLN A 5 15.24 9.38 -10.10
N LEU A 6 14.78 10.09 -11.14
CA LEU A 6 13.44 10.68 -11.15
C LEU A 6 12.37 9.60 -11.07
N LEU A 7 12.54 8.49 -11.80
CA LEU A 7 11.59 7.38 -11.78
C LEU A 7 11.55 6.67 -10.41
N ASP A 8 12.71 6.49 -9.76
CA ASP A 8 12.81 5.97 -8.39
C ASP A 8 12.03 6.86 -7.39
N ALA A 9 12.19 8.18 -7.51
CA ALA A 9 11.48 9.15 -6.67
C ALA A 9 9.96 9.16 -6.93
N LEU A 10 9.55 9.10 -8.20
CA LEU A 10 8.14 9.03 -8.59
C LEU A 10 7.47 7.75 -8.09
N LEU A 11 8.14 6.60 -8.20
CA LEU A 11 7.62 5.32 -7.70
C LEU A 11 7.53 5.32 -6.18
N THR A 12 8.54 5.87 -5.50
CA THR A 12 8.51 6.07 -4.05
C THR A 12 7.31 6.90 -3.63
N PHE A 13 7.09 8.05 -4.29
CA PHE A 13 5.99 8.95 -3.98
C PHE A 13 4.63 8.30 -4.28
N ALA A 14 4.50 7.62 -5.41
CA ALA A 14 3.28 6.88 -5.77
C ALA A 14 2.98 5.77 -4.76
N HIS A 15 3.99 5.00 -4.34
CA HIS A 15 3.84 3.96 -3.33
C HIS A 15 3.40 4.54 -1.99
N LEU A 16 4.04 5.63 -1.54
CA LEU A 16 3.70 6.31 -0.29
C LEU A 16 2.27 6.86 -0.34
N LEU A 17 1.84 7.40 -1.48
CA LEU A 17 0.47 7.84 -1.71
C LEU A 17 -0.53 6.68 -1.63
N ILE A 18 -0.23 5.51 -2.22
CA ILE A 18 -1.10 4.33 -2.14
C ILE A 18 -1.24 3.86 -0.69
N VAL A 19 -0.14 3.74 0.04
CA VAL A 19 -0.15 3.32 1.46
C VAL A 19 -0.86 4.35 2.33
N GLY A 20 -0.53 5.64 2.17
CA GLY A 20 -1.17 6.73 2.89
C GLY A 20 -2.67 6.83 2.59
N PHE A 21 -3.07 6.63 1.34
CA PHE A 21 -4.49 6.60 0.95
C PHE A 21 -5.19 5.35 1.48
N ASN A 22 -4.56 4.19 1.53
CA ASN A 22 -5.11 3.01 2.20
C ASN A 22 -5.33 3.24 3.72
N LEU A 23 -4.42 3.97 4.38
CA LEU A 23 -4.50 4.24 5.82
C LEU A 23 -5.42 5.40 6.19
N LEU A 24 -5.53 6.44 5.37
CA LEU A 24 -6.26 7.68 5.68
C LEU A 24 -7.49 7.90 4.79
N GLY A 25 -7.62 7.17 3.68
CA GLY A 25 -8.68 7.34 2.68
C GLY A 25 -10.09 7.04 3.19
N TRP A 26 -10.22 6.37 4.34
CA TRP A 26 -11.48 6.13 5.02
C TRP A 26 -12.06 7.38 5.71
N MET A 27 -11.22 8.38 6.00
CA MET A 27 -11.61 9.57 6.77
C MET A 27 -12.61 10.46 6.02
N TRP A 28 -12.60 10.45 4.68
CA TRP A 28 -13.48 11.29 3.87
C TRP A 28 -14.67 10.51 3.28
N TYR A 29 -15.90 10.99 3.47
CA TYR A 29 -17.11 10.30 2.99
C TYR A 29 -17.13 10.11 1.46
N LYS A 30 -16.65 11.12 0.70
CA LYS A 30 -16.59 11.06 -0.77
C LYS A 30 -15.50 10.10 -1.30
N THR A 31 -14.42 9.87 -0.55
CA THR A 31 -13.33 8.98 -0.99
C THR A 31 -13.55 7.52 -0.61
N ARG A 32 -14.58 7.18 0.18
CA ARG A 32 -14.84 5.79 0.61
C ARG A 32 -14.94 4.79 -0.55
N LYS A 33 -15.58 5.17 -1.67
CA LYS A 33 -15.64 4.30 -2.86
C LYS A 33 -14.27 4.12 -3.51
N ALA A 34 -13.49 5.19 -3.63
CA ALA A 34 -12.13 5.13 -4.17
C ALA A 34 -11.20 4.33 -3.24
N HIS A 35 -11.34 4.49 -1.93
CA HIS A 35 -10.63 3.74 -0.90
C HIS A 35 -10.93 2.24 -1.02
N PHE A 36 -12.20 1.85 -1.18
CA PHE A 36 -12.56 0.45 -1.45
C PHE A 36 -11.90 -0.10 -2.71
N VAL A 37 -11.92 0.63 -3.82
CA VAL A 37 -11.27 0.19 -5.06
C VAL A 37 -9.76 0.01 -4.87
N ILE A 38 -9.09 0.96 -4.21
CA ILE A 38 -7.64 0.88 -3.96
C ILE A 38 -7.30 -0.26 -3.00
N VAL A 39 -8.07 -0.46 -1.94
CA VAL A 39 -7.92 -1.59 -1.02
C VAL A 39 -8.10 -2.91 -1.75
N MET A 40 -9.10 -3.02 -2.63
CA MET A 40 -9.34 -4.23 -3.44
C MET A 40 -8.23 -4.49 -4.45
N ILE A 41 -7.70 -3.46 -5.12
CA ILE A 41 -6.54 -3.59 -6.01
C ILE A 41 -5.32 -4.04 -5.21
N THR A 42 -5.10 -3.44 -4.04
CA THR A 42 -3.99 -3.81 -3.15
C THR A 42 -4.12 -5.26 -2.68
N ALA A 43 -5.33 -5.67 -2.28
CA ALA A 43 -5.64 -7.04 -1.91
C ALA A 43 -5.39 -7.98 -3.09
N ALA A 44 -5.85 -7.63 -4.29
CA ALA A 44 -5.60 -8.43 -5.49
C ALA A 44 -4.10 -8.56 -5.77
N CYS A 45 -3.31 -7.49 -5.65
CA CYS A 45 -1.85 -7.58 -5.74
C CYS A 45 -1.28 -8.55 -4.69
N TRP A 46 -1.71 -8.45 -3.43
CA TRP A 46 -1.22 -9.31 -2.36
C TRP A 46 -1.65 -10.77 -2.48
N PHE A 47 -2.89 -11.05 -2.89
CA PHE A 47 -3.40 -12.41 -3.01
C PHE A 47 -2.99 -13.07 -4.33
N ILE A 48 -3.00 -12.35 -5.45
CA ILE A 48 -2.62 -12.90 -6.76
C ILE A 48 -1.10 -13.01 -6.86
N LEU A 49 -0.39 -11.91 -6.62
CA LEU A 49 1.07 -11.89 -6.76
C LEU A 49 1.76 -12.42 -5.52
N GLY A 50 1.16 -12.29 -4.32
CA GLY A 50 1.77 -12.83 -3.11
C GLY A 50 1.75 -14.36 -3.02
N ILE A 51 0.98 -15.07 -3.85
CA ILE A 51 1.14 -16.53 -4.02
C ILE A 51 2.53 -16.87 -4.58
N TRP A 52 3.11 -15.99 -5.41
CA TRP A 52 4.40 -16.20 -6.07
C TRP A 52 5.54 -15.50 -5.33
N TYR A 53 5.30 -14.27 -4.87
CA TYR A 53 6.32 -13.37 -4.35
C TYR A 53 6.25 -13.14 -2.83
N GLY A 54 5.21 -13.65 -2.15
CA GLY A 54 5.00 -13.51 -0.71
C GLY A 54 3.90 -12.53 -0.31
N ILE A 55 3.31 -12.76 0.87
CA ILE A 55 2.28 -11.88 1.47
C ILE A 55 2.91 -10.51 1.70
N GLY A 56 2.33 -9.45 1.12
CA GLY A 56 2.91 -8.11 1.20
C GLY A 56 3.38 -7.52 -0.11
N TYR A 57 3.41 -8.32 -1.19
CA TYR A 57 4.03 -7.92 -2.44
C TYR A 57 3.32 -6.74 -3.11
N CYS A 58 4.11 -5.75 -3.51
CA CYS A 58 3.66 -4.60 -4.27
C CYS A 58 4.45 -4.50 -5.59
N PRO A 59 3.78 -4.53 -6.76
CA PRO A 59 4.47 -4.47 -8.06
C PRO A 59 5.21 -3.14 -8.28
N VAL A 60 4.80 -2.07 -7.59
CA VAL A 60 5.49 -0.76 -7.63
C VAL A 60 6.89 -0.88 -7.00
N THR A 61 7.02 -1.63 -5.91
CA THR A 61 8.31 -1.88 -5.24
C THR A 61 9.21 -2.74 -6.09
N ASP A 62 8.66 -3.77 -6.74
CA ASP A 62 9.42 -4.64 -7.64
C ASP A 62 10.00 -3.87 -8.82
N TRP A 63 9.16 -3.03 -9.45
CA TRP A 63 9.61 -2.12 -10.49
C TRP A 63 10.71 -1.18 -9.99
N GLN A 64 10.54 -0.65 -8.77
CA GLN A 64 11.53 0.21 -8.14
C GLN A 64 12.87 -0.52 -7.93
N TRP A 65 12.85 -1.79 -7.53
CA TRP A 65 14.04 -2.62 -7.43
C TRP A 65 14.72 -2.86 -8.76
N GLN A 66 13.97 -3.14 -9.83
CA GLN A 66 14.54 -3.27 -11.16
C GLN A 66 15.26 -1.99 -11.61
N ILE A 67 14.77 -0.81 -11.23
CA ILE A 67 15.45 0.47 -11.53
C ILE A 67 16.71 0.62 -10.68
N LYS A 68 16.64 0.29 -9.38
CA LYS A 68 17.77 0.40 -8.46
C LYS A 68 18.90 -0.59 -8.78
N GLU A 69 18.57 -1.79 -9.22
CA GLU A 69 19.55 -2.74 -9.76
C GLU A 69 20.25 -2.17 -11.00
N ARG A 70 19.50 -1.52 -11.90
CA ARG A 70 20.08 -0.82 -13.07
C ARG A 70 20.93 0.40 -12.69
N LEU A 71 20.73 0.95 -11.50
CA LEU A 71 21.57 2.01 -10.91
C LEU A 71 22.79 1.46 -10.15
N GLY A 72 22.94 0.13 -10.04
CA GLY A 72 24.05 -0.53 -9.36
C GLY A 72 23.86 -0.76 -7.86
N GLU A 73 22.65 -0.56 -7.31
CA GLU A 73 22.32 -1.00 -5.95
C GLU A 73 22.02 -2.50 -5.94
N HIS A 74 22.75 -3.26 -5.12
CA HIS A 74 22.56 -4.71 -4.93
C HIS A 74 22.31 -5.00 -3.43
N ASN A 75 21.61 -6.10 -3.12
CA ASN A 75 21.11 -6.47 -1.77
C ASN A 75 19.89 -5.65 -1.30
N LEU A 76 18.92 -5.43 -2.18
CA LEU A 76 17.67 -4.74 -1.84
C LEU A 76 16.74 -5.72 -1.09
N PRO A 77 16.12 -5.31 0.02
CA PRO A 77 15.20 -6.18 0.76
C PRO A 77 13.88 -6.31 0.01
N ASN A 78 13.21 -7.46 0.15
CA ASN A 78 11.93 -7.72 -0.50
C ASN A 78 10.82 -6.72 -0.12
N SER A 79 10.91 -6.11 1.06
CA SER A 79 9.89 -5.19 1.58
C SER A 79 10.37 -3.73 1.54
N PHE A 80 9.61 -2.86 0.86
CA PHE A 80 9.88 -1.41 0.77
C PHE A 80 9.98 -0.75 2.15
N ILE A 81 9.07 -1.14 3.06
CA ILE A 81 9.07 -0.62 4.44
C ILE A 81 10.34 -1.06 5.17
N LYS A 82 10.84 -2.28 4.91
CA LYS A 82 12.13 -2.73 5.46
C LYS A 82 13.28 -1.90 4.90
N TYR A 83 13.32 -1.64 3.59
CA TYR A 83 14.38 -0.81 2.99
C TYR A 83 14.48 0.56 3.66
N TRP A 84 13.33 1.23 3.86
CA TRP A 84 13.31 2.52 4.53
C TRP A 84 13.57 2.42 6.03
N ALA A 85 13.07 1.39 6.71
CA ALA A 85 13.34 1.15 8.12
C ALA A 85 14.83 0.90 8.38
N ASP A 86 15.48 0.06 7.57
CA ASP A 86 16.91 -0.22 7.64
C ASP A 86 17.71 1.04 7.32
N ARG A 87 17.29 1.85 6.34
CA ARG A 87 17.97 3.12 6.00
C ARG A 87 17.86 4.16 7.12
N ILE A 88 16.71 4.28 7.79
CA ILE A 88 16.48 5.23 8.87
C ILE A 88 17.16 4.78 10.17
N THR A 89 17.08 3.48 10.48
CA THR A 89 17.56 2.91 11.75
C THR A 89 19.03 2.47 11.67
N ASN A 90 19.58 2.37 10.46
CA ASN A 90 20.92 1.82 10.18
C ASN A 90 21.16 0.45 10.84
N SER A 91 20.09 -0.33 10.99
CA SER A 91 20.04 -1.62 11.68
C SER A 91 19.21 -2.59 10.87
N ASN A 92 19.57 -3.88 10.84
CA ASN A 92 18.84 -4.93 10.11
C ASN A 92 17.54 -5.27 10.84
N VAL A 93 16.47 -4.51 10.55
CA VAL A 93 15.17 -4.72 11.15
C VAL A 93 14.62 -6.07 10.67
N ASN A 94 14.03 -6.83 11.59
CA ASN A 94 13.50 -8.15 11.26
C ASN A 94 12.39 -8.01 10.19
N THR A 95 12.63 -8.61 9.02
CA THR A 95 11.71 -8.61 7.88
C THR A 95 10.34 -9.15 8.27
N GLN A 96 10.29 -10.19 9.09
CA GLN A 96 9.03 -10.83 9.50
C GLN A 96 8.16 -9.89 10.34
N LEU A 97 8.77 -9.06 11.19
CA LEU A 97 8.02 -8.08 11.98
C LEU A 97 7.41 -7.01 11.08
N ILE A 98 8.17 -6.52 10.10
CA ILE A 98 7.71 -5.52 9.13
C ILE A 98 6.55 -6.09 8.29
N ASP A 99 6.69 -7.34 7.82
CA ASP A 99 5.68 -7.99 6.99
C ASP A 99 4.40 -8.25 7.79
N ILE A 100 4.51 -8.72 9.04
CA ILE A 100 3.36 -8.91 9.95
C ILE A 100 2.66 -7.58 10.23
N LEU A 101 3.43 -6.52 10.54
CA LEU A 101 2.86 -5.21 10.83
C LEU A 101 2.14 -4.64 9.60
N THR A 102 2.76 -4.71 8.44
CA THR A 102 2.18 -4.23 7.18
C THR A 102 0.92 -5.00 6.84
N GLY A 103 0.95 -6.34 6.98
CA GLY A 103 -0.21 -7.20 6.78
C GLY A 103 -1.32 -6.93 7.79
N GLY A 104 -0.99 -6.70 9.06
CA GLY A 104 -1.94 -6.35 10.11
C GLY A 104 -2.63 -5.00 9.84
N CYS A 105 -1.86 -3.97 9.48
CA CYS A 105 -2.41 -2.67 9.10
C CYS A 105 -3.32 -2.77 7.86
N PHE A 106 -2.91 -3.56 6.87
CA PHE A 106 -3.73 -3.78 5.68
C PHE A 106 -5.02 -4.55 6.00
N ALA A 107 -4.95 -5.60 6.82
CA ALA A 107 -6.12 -6.36 7.26
C ALA A 107 -7.10 -5.46 8.03
N ALA A 108 -6.60 -4.60 8.92
CA ALA A 108 -7.41 -3.61 9.62
C ALA A 108 -8.08 -2.64 8.64
N ALA A 109 -7.34 -2.11 7.65
CA ALA A 109 -7.90 -1.24 6.62
C ALA A 109 -8.97 -1.95 5.77
N PHE A 110 -8.76 -3.22 5.44
CA PHE A 110 -9.72 -4.05 4.70
C PHE A 110 -11.02 -4.25 5.48
N ILE A 111 -10.93 -4.65 6.75
CA ILE A 111 -12.08 -4.80 7.65
C ILE A 111 -12.81 -3.47 7.79
N LEU A 112 -12.08 -2.37 8.00
CA LEU A 112 -12.64 -1.03 8.13
C LEU A 112 -13.40 -0.60 6.88
N THR A 113 -12.89 -0.94 5.70
CA THR A 113 -13.53 -0.65 4.42
C THR A 113 -14.84 -1.43 4.27
N ILE A 114 -14.83 -2.73 4.58
CA ILE A 114 -16.04 -3.56 4.60
C ILE A 114 -17.05 -2.98 5.59
N TYR A 115 -16.61 -2.65 6.81
CA TYR A 115 -17.46 -2.07 7.84
C TYR A 115 -18.09 -0.75 7.40
N LEU A 116 -17.30 0.19 6.86
CA LEU A 116 -17.80 1.50 6.45
C LEU A 116 -18.72 1.46 5.22
N ASN A 117 -18.58 0.46 4.36
CA ASN A 117 -19.38 0.31 3.15
C ASN A 117 -20.65 -0.53 3.36
N PHE A 118 -20.60 -1.56 4.22
CA PHE A 118 -21.73 -2.46 4.46
C PHE A 118 -22.49 -2.17 5.78
N ILE A 119 -21.82 -1.71 6.85
CA ILE A 119 -22.42 -1.56 8.19
C ILE A 119 -22.89 -0.14 8.48
N LYS A 120 -22.35 0.89 7.81
CA LYS A 120 -22.98 2.22 7.79
C LYS A 120 -23.98 2.28 6.63
N PRO A 121 -25.28 1.96 6.83
CA PRO A 121 -26.27 2.29 5.84
C PRO A 121 -26.17 3.80 5.56
N LYS A 122 -26.31 4.16 4.28
CA LYS A 122 -26.72 5.52 3.90
C LYS A 122 -27.78 5.92 4.92
N ARG A 123 -27.58 7.03 5.64
CA ARG A 123 -28.72 7.73 6.21
C ARG A 123 -29.55 8.05 4.97
N SER A 124 -30.59 7.25 4.75
CA SER A 124 -31.71 7.64 3.92
C SER A 124 -32.21 8.92 4.56
N GLY A 125 -31.69 10.05 4.09
CA GLY A 125 -32.36 11.32 4.29
C GLY A 125 -33.63 11.21 3.46
N ASN A 126 -34.70 10.78 4.12
CA ASN A 126 -36.07 10.96 3.68
C ASN A 126 -36.26 12.38 3.13
N ALA A 127 -36.98 12.49 2.02
CA ALA A 127 -38.31 13.11 1.98
C ALA A 127 -38.59 13.58 0.55
N GLU A 128 -39.54 12.92 -0.10
CA GLU A 128 -40.75 13.60 -0.58
C GLU A 128 -40.54 15.05 -1.05
N ILE A 129 -40.38 15.24 -2.36
CA ILE A 129 -40.69 16.50 -3.01
C ILE A 129 -41.79 16.18 -4.02
N THR A 130 -43.02 16.43 -3.54
CA THR A 130 -44.20 16.96 -4.25
C THR A 130 -44.14 17.03 -5.77
#